data_AF-A0A9P6UNX0-F1
#
_entry.id   AF-A0A9P6UNX0-F1
#
_cell.length_a   1.000
_cell.length_b   1.000
_cell.length_c   1.000
_cell.angle_alpha   90.00
_cell.angle_beta   90.00
_cell.angle_gamma   90.00
#
_symmetry.space_group_name_H-M   'P 1'
#
loop_
_entity.id
_entity.type
_entity.pdbx_description
1 polymer ?
#
loop_
_entity_poly.entity_id
_entity_poly.type
_entity_poly.pdbx_seq_one_letter_code
_entity_poly.pdbx_strand_id
1 'polypeptide(L)'
;MTGFSPARRWRSTGAGKGPGSGSGSAYDSSAANMRPTTSSSGNSSAFASSTTKSTAAESAATKAGEAAKTTSESGQHETMDWNSYFALRKTRRNYERVFMAPCALVGLFGAGYYFAQKDFDPTPIFGMDQVIVYIAGTVAAGIVGLAVGPVVGNMAFRTTHSKAKPLVDMMDREFHKHIVKNRADPTANSVRNPVPDYYGEKIKSVSEYRKWLRKQREYRRKATFFVGVD
;
A
#
# COMPACT_ATOMS: atom_id res chain seq x y z
N MET A 1 -45.31 8.45 12.43
CA MET A 1 -45.20 7.45 11.35
C MET A 1 -43.74 7.28 11.00
N THR A 2 -43.25 6.07 11.18
CA THR A 2 -41.85 5.63 11.13
C THR A 2 -41.39 5.28 9.70
N GLY A 3 -40.11 5.53 9.36
CA GLY A 3 -39.45 4.98 8.18
C GLY A 3 -37.95 5.27 8.23
N PHE A 4 -37.15 4.50 8.97
CA PHE A 4 -36.47 3.25 8.59
C PHE A 4 -35.54 3.40 7.36
N SER A 5 -34.26 3.68 7.65
CA SER A 5 -33.16 3.77 6.68
C SER A 5 -32.37 2.45 6.68
N PRO A 6 -32.09 1.81 5.52
CA PRO A 6 -31.45 0.50 5.52
C PRO A 6 -29.93 0.63 5.64
N ALA A 7 -29.42 0.41 6.86
CA ALA A 7 -28.02 0.14 7.10
C ALA A 7 -27.62 -1.17 6.39
N ARG A 8 -26.80 -1.09 5.34
CA ARG A 8 -26.18 -2.24 4.69
C ARG A 8 -25.27 -2.96 5.68
N ARG A 9 -25.82 -4.08 6.18
CA ARG A 9 -25.25 -4.98 7.17
C ARG A 9 -24.16 -5.83 6.53
N TRP A 10 -22.92 -5.66 6.99
CA TRP A 10 -21.81 -6.58 6.71
C TRP A 10 -22.15 -7.94 7.34
N ARG A 11 -22.69 -8.88 6.56
CA ARG A 11 -22.99 -10.25 6.99
C ARG A 11 -21.76 -11.12 6.74
N SER A 12 -20.98 -11.33 7.79
CA SER A 12 -20.00 -12.39 7.89
C SER A 12 -20.74 -13.69 8.20
N THR A 13 -20.72 -14.66 7.31
CA THR A 13 -20.93 -16.06 7.69
C THR A 13 -19.74 -16.47 8.56
N GLY A 14 -20.03 -16.98 9.75
CA GLY A 14 -19.03 -17.38 10.73
C GLY A 14 -19.57 -18.55 11.53
N ALA A 15 -19.11 -19.75 11.16
CA ALA A 15 -19.36 -20.99 11.85
C ALA A 15 -18.41 -21.16 13.05
N GLY A 16 -18.90 -21.78 14.13
CA GLY A 16 -18.13 -22.76 14.91
C GLY A 16 -17.12 -22.29 15.98
N LYS A 17 -17.63 -22.10 17.21
CA LYS A 17 -17.26 -22.79 18.48
C LYS A 17 -15.79 -22.91 18.94
N GLY A 18 -15.55 -22.51 20.21
CA GLY A 18 -14.53 -23.08 21.11
C GLY A 18 -13.95 -22.10 22.16
N PRO A 19 -14.07 -22.35 23.49
CA PRO A 19 -13.37 -21.60 24.54
C PRO A 19 -12.21 -22.39 25.16
N GLY A 20 -11.15 -21.70 25.60
CA GLY A 20 -10.06 -22.30 26.38
C GLY A 20 -9.03 -21.28 26.90
N SER A 21 -8.74 -21.40 28.20
CA SER A 21 -7.67 -20.85 29.07
C SER A 21 -6.34 -20.48 28.38
N GLY A 22 -5.47 -19.57 28.85
CA GLY A 22 -5.14 -19.07 30.20
C GLY A 22 -3.63 -18.72 30.21
N SER A 23 -3.17 -17.90 31.17
CA SER A 23 -1.77 -17.48 31.46
C SER A 23 -0.98 -16.79 30.33
N GLY A 24 -0.39 -15.60 30.47
CA GLY A 24 0.41 -15.12 31.59
C GLY A 24 1.89 -15.31 31.24
N SER A 25 2.58 -14.29 30.71
CA SER A 25 3.97 -14.00 31.07
C SER A 25 4.43 -12.69 30.45
N ALA A 26 5.02 -11.87 31.31
CA ALA A 26 5.70 -10.63 31.01
C ALA A 26 7.10 -10.90 30.43
N TYR A 27 7.52 -10.05 29.50
CA TYR A 27 8.92 -9.62 29.44
C TYR A 27 8.94 -8.18 28.91
N ASP A 28 9.39 -7.32 29.81
CA ASP A 28 9.90 -5.98 29.59
C ASP A 28 11.31 -6.09 29.01
N SER A 29 11.69 -5.19 28.10
CA SER A 29 13.05 -4.59 28.02
C SER A 29 13.17 -3.67 26.80
N SER A 30 13.11 -2.38 27.12
CA SER A 30 13.84 -1.24 26.53
C SER A 30 15.03 -1.54 25.61
N ALA A 31 15.16 -0.81 24.49
CA ALA A 31 16.14 0.28 24.33
C ALA A 31 16.30 0.76 22.87
N ALA A 32 16.66 2.05 22.74
CA ALA A 32 17.27 2.76 21.60
C ALA A 32 16.48 2.82 20.27
N ASN A 33 15.74 3.87 19.94
CA ASN A 33 16.11 5.28 19.79
C ASN A 33 17.22 5.53 18.76
N MET A 34 16.85 5.84 17.50
CA MET A 34 17.48 6.85 16.63
C MET A 34 16.66 7.04 15.33
N ARG A 35 16.15 8.26 15.11
CA ARG A 35 15.60 8.76 13.84
C ARG A 35 16.49 9.91 13.38
N PRO A 36 16.85 10.02 12.08
CA PRO A 36 17.25 11.30 11.51
C PRO A 36 16.02 12.03 10.97
N THR A 37 15.95 13.31 11.34
CA THR A 37 15.05 14.34 10.82
C THR A 37 15.55 14.83 9.48
N THR A 38 14.73 14.79 8.43
CA THR A 38 14.91 15.67 7.27
C THR A 38 13.58 16.26 6.84
N SER A 39 13.59 17.59 6.83
CA SER A 39 12.57 18.53 6.38
C SER A 39 12.72 18.81 4.89
N SER A 40 11.63 18.78 4.13
CA SER A 40 11.40 19.70 2.99
C SER A 40 9.92 19.63 2.60
N SER A 41 9.16 20.72 2.71
CA SER A 41 8.87 21.64 1.60
C SER A 41 8.34 20.86 0.38
N GLY A 42 7.04 20.84 0.08
CA GLY A 42 6.26 22.01 -0.28
C GLY A 42 6.22 22.08 -1.81
N ASN A 43 5.08 21.76 -2.42
CA ASN A 43 4.58 22.36 -3.67
C ASN A 43 3.29 21.65 -4.12
N SER A 44 2.19 22.29 -3.78
CA SER A 44 0.85 22.08 -4.31
C SER A 44 0.67 22.95 -5.55
N SER A 45 0.43 22.34 -6.71
CA SER A 45 -0.10 23.04 -7.89
C SER A 45 -1.50 22.51 -8.18
N ALA A 46 -2.47 23.34 -7.82
CA ALA A 46 -3.86 23.24 -8.23
C ALA A 46 -3.97 23.41 -9.74
N PHE A 47 -4.83 22.63 -10.40
CA PHE A 47 -5.39 23.00 -11.70
C PHE A 47 -6.89 22.76 -11.71
N ALA A 48 -7.55 23.73 -12.34
CA ALA A 48 -8.92 24.14 -12.19
C ALA A 48 -9.96 23.17 -12.76
N SER A 49 -11.14 23.23 -12.14
CA SER A 49 -12.40 22.69 -12.61
C SER A 49 -12.90 23.44 -13.86
N SER A 50 -13.46 22.72 -14.82
CA SER A 50 -14.36 23.29 -15.84
C SER A 50 -15.73 22.66 -15.74
N THR A 51 -16.69 23.52 -15.40
CA THR A 51 -18.13 23.32 -15.38
C THR A 51 -18.70 23.32 -16.79
N THR A 52 -19.57 22.37 -17.13
CA THR A 52 -20.67 22.59 -18.08
C THR A 52 -21.96 21.93 -17.56
N LYS A 53 -23.03 22.73 -17.57
CA LYS A 53 -24.41 22.38 -17.25
C LYS A 53 -25.19 22.02 -18.53
N SER A 54 -26.43 21.58 -18.33
CA SER A 54 -27.54 21.32 -19.29
C SER A 54 -27.66 19.86 -19.74
N THR A 55 -28.85 19.25 -19.83
CA THR A 55 -30.26 19.66 -19.64
C THR A 55 -31.10 18.38 -19.54
N ALA A 56 -32.25 18.48 -18.89
CA ALA A 56 -33.25 17.42 -18.75
C ALA A 56 -33.98 17.10 -20.07
N ALA A 57 -34.41 15.85 -20.23
CA ALA A 57 -35.60 15.47 -21.00
C ALA A 57 -36.18 14.16 -20.43
N GLU A 58 -37.51 14.11 -20.38
CA GLU A 58 -38.37 13.21 -19.63
C GLU A 58 -39.23 12.34 -20.58
N SER A 59 -39.83 11.27 -20.02
CA SER A 59 -40.91 10.40 -20.55
C SER A 59 -40.51 9.22 -21.47
N ALA A 60 -41.13 8.03 -21.43
CA ALA A 60 -42.08 7.38 -20.52
C ALA A 60 -42.21 5.87 -20.91
N ALA A 61 -42.52 5.03 -19.91
CA ALA A 61 -43.26 3.74 -19.89
C ALA A 61 -43.00 2.61 -20.94
N THR A 62 -42.88 1.34 -20.48
CA THR A 62 -43.92 0.26 -20.55
C THR A 62 -43.49 -0.99 -19.73
N LYS A 63 -44.45 -1.63 -19.03
CA LYS A 63 -44.40 -2.96 -18.35
C LYS A 63 -44.24 -4.11 -19.38
N ALA A 64 -44.01 -5.41 -19.14
CA ALA A 64 -43.97 -6.38 -18.03
C ALA A 64 -42.96 -7.49 -18.48
N GLY A 65 -42.20 -8.20 -17.62
CA GLY A 65 -42.64 -9.36 -16.83
C GLY A 65 -42.47 -10.68 -17.61
N GLU A 66 -41.42 -11.46 -17.33
CA GLU A 66 -41.41 -12.94 -17.24
C GLU A 66 -40.01 -13.42 -16.79
N ALA A 67 -39.98 -14.46 -15.96
CA ALA A 67 -38.85 -14.89 -15.16
C ALA A 67 -37.91 -15.91 -15.83
N ALA A 68 -36.70 -15.95 -15.26
CA ALA A 68 -35.77 -17.07 -15.15
C ALA A 68 -34.92 -17.47 -16.37
N LYS A 69 -33.62 -17.14 -16.32
CA LYS A 69 -32.55 -18.13 -16.11
C LYS A 69 -31.21 -17.46 -15.81
N THR A 70 -30.64 -17.85 -14.66
CA THR A 70 -29.22 -17.98 -14.32
C THR A 70 -28.20 -17.40 -15.29
N THR A 71 -27.53 -16.31 -14.91
CA THR A 71 -26.06 -16.15 -14.85
C THR A 71 -25.77 -14.79 -14.22
N SER A 72 -24.99 -14.79 -13.16
CA SER A 72 -24.53 -13.60 -12.46
C SER A 72 -23.59 -12.79 -13.35
N GLU A 73 -24.15 -11.93 -14.20
CA GLU A 73 -23.40 -10.86 -14.84
C GLU A 73 -23.26 -9.71 -13.83
N SER A 74 -22.08 -9.68 -13.21
CA SER A 74 -21.58 -8.52 -12.47
C SER A 74 -21.47 -7.34 -13.43
N GLY A 75 -22.52 -6.53 -13.49
CA GLY A 75 -22.56 -5.25 -14.19
C GLY A 75 -21.35 -4.41 -13.81
N GLN A 76 -20.54 -4.15 -14.83
CA GLN A 76 -19.29 -3.43 -14.80
C GLN A 76 -19.52 -1.96 -14.44
N HIS A 77 -19.45 -1.67 -13.15
CA HIS A 77 -18.72 -0.48 -12.69
C HIS A 77 -17.43 -1.07 -12.10
N GLU A 78 -16.26 -0.72 -12.65
CA GLU A 78 -14.93 -1.23 -12.23
C GLU A 78 -14.56 -0.79 -10.78
N THR A 79 -15.39 -1.12 -9.80
CA THR A 79 -15.07 -0.95 -8.38
C THR A 79 -14.26 -2.15 -7.94
N MET A 80 -12.95 -1.96 -7.81
CA MET A 80 -12.01 -2.97 -7.34
C MET A 80 -12.36 -3.45 -5.92
N ASP A 81 -12.30 -4.76 -5.64
CA ASP A 81 -12.44 -5.28 -4.28
C ASP A 81 -11.37 -4.71 -3.34
N TRP A 82 -11.72 -4.47 -2.07
CA TRP A 82 -10.83 -3.90 -1.07
C TRP A 82 -9.58 -4.75 -0.85
N ASN A 83 -9.70 -6.09 -0.92
CA ASN A 83 -8.53 -6.96 -0.76
C ASN A 83 -7.57 -6.81 -1.93
N SER A 84 -8.11 -6.75 -3.15
CA SER A 84 -7.33 -6.54 -4.37
C SER A 84 -6.64 -5.17 -4.36
N TYR A 85 -7.33 -4.12 -3.89
CA TYR A 85 -6.76 -2.78 -3.71
C TYR A 85 -5.56 -2.79 -2.75
N PHE A 86 -5.70 -3.40 -1.57
CA PHE A 86 -4.60 -3.50 -0.61
C PHE A 86 -3.45 -4.36 -1.14
N ALA A 87 -3.76 -5.41 -1.90
CA ALA A 87 -2.75 -6.23 -2.58
C ALA A 87 -1.95 -5.39 -3.58
N LEU A 88 -2.62 -4.58 -4.42
CA LEU A 88 -1.95 -3.70 -5.39
C LEU A 88 -1.06 -2.64 -4.74
N ARG A 89 -1.45 -2.13 -3.58
CA ARG A 89 -0.61 -1.21 -2.79
C ARG A 89 0.66 -1.89 -2.29
N LYS A 90 0.60 -3.18 -1.99
CA LYS A 90 1.75 -4.00 -1.57
C LYS A 90 2.64 -4.37 -2.75
N THR A 91 2.07 -4.67 -3.92
CA THR A 91 2.85 -5.10 -5.09
C THR A 91 3.86 -4.05 -5.51
N ARG A 92 3.51 -2.75 -5.54
CA ARG A 92 4.44 -1.67 -5.92
C ARG A 92 5.81 -1.76 -5.21
N ARG A 93 5.82 -1.92 -3.88
CA ARG A 93 7.06 -2.03 -3.09
C ARG A 93 7.77 -3.38 -3.26
N ASN A 94 7.04 -4.41 -3.67
CA ASN A 94 7.63 -5.71 -3.97
C ASN A 94 8.36 -5.68 -5.31
N TYR A 95 7.85 -4.95 -6.32
CA TYR A 95 8.53 -4.81 -7.62
C TYR A 95 9.94 -4.22 -7.47
N GLU A 96 10.08 -3.16 -6.66
CA GLU A 96 11.39 -2.56 -6.41
C GLU A 96 12.39 -3.56 -5.81
N ARG A 97 11.96 -4.41 -4.88
CA ARG A 97 12.85 -5.42 -4.25
C ARG A 97 13.12 -6.61 -5.15
N VAL A 98 12.08 -7.09 -5.85
CA VAL A 98 12.18 -8.29 -6.69
C VAL A 98 13.04 -8.02 -7.91
N PHE A 99 13.03 -6.80 -8.46
CA PHE A 99 13.84 -6.44 -9.63
C PHE A 99 15.32 -6.17 -9.33
N MET A 100 15.72 -6.00 -8.06
CA MET A 100 17.13 -5.89 -7.70
C MET A 100 17.91 -7.17 -8.00
N ALA A 101 17.35 -8.33 -7.64
CA ALA A 101 18.01 -9.63 -7.84
C ALA A 101 18.31 -9.94 -9.32
N PRO A 102 17.33 -9.92 -10.25
CA PRO A 102 17.60 -10.20 -11.66
C PRO A 102 18.47 -9.12 -12.31
N CYS A 103 18.37 -7.85 -11.91
CA CYS A 103 19.22 -6.80 -12.47
C CYS A 103 20.69 -6.97 -12.05
N ALA A 104 20.93 -7.37 -10.79
CA ALA A 104 22.26 -7.73 -10.31
C ALA A 104 22.82 -8.97 -11.01
N LEU A 105 22.00 -10.01 -11.19
CA LEU A 105 22.40 -11.21 -11.92
C LEU A 105 22.75 -10.88 -13.37
N VAL A 106 21.94 -10.08 -14.06
CA VAL A 106 22.24 -9.62 -15.43
C VAL A 106 23.54 -8.82 -15.48
N GLY A 107 23.81 -7.96 -14.48
CA GLY A 107 25.08 -7.23 -14.37
C GLY A 107 26.28 -8.16 -14.18
N LEU A 108 26.18 -9.13 -13.26
CA LEU A 108 27.24 -10.10 -12.98
C LEU A 108 27.48 -11.07 -14.13
N PHE A 109 26.42 -11.69 -14.67
CA PHE A 109 26.52 -12.61 -15.80
C PHE A 109 26.94 -11.89 -17.07
N GLY A 110 26.43 -10.68 -17.33
CA GLY A 110 26.80 -9.90 -18.49
C GLY A 110 28.28 -9.50 -18.46
N ALA A 111 28.76 -9.00 -17.32
CA ALA A 111 30.18 -8.67 -17.15
C ALA A 111 31.07 -9.92 -17.17
N GLY A 112 30.68 -10.98 -16.45
CA GLY A 112 31.42 -12.24 -16.43
C GLY A 112 31.52 -12.88 -17.82
N TYR A 113 30.42 -12.90 -18.57
CA TYR A 113 30.42 -13.37 -19.96
C TYR A 113 31.31 -12.50 -20.86
N TYR A 114 31.25 -11.17 -20.70
CA TYR A 114 32.09 -10.25 -21.46
C TYR A 114 33.59 -10.45 -21.17
N PHE A 115 33.97 -10.62 -19.91
CA PHE A 115 35.37 -10.85 -19.53
C PHE A 115 35.84 -12.27 -19.87
N ALA A 116 34.97 -13.27 -19.86
CA ALA A 116 35.31 -14.64 -20.24
C ALA A 116 35.68 -14.79 -21.72
N GLN A 117 35.23 -13.88 -22.58
CA GLN A 117 35.58 -13.85 -24.01
C GLN A 117 36.89 -13.10 -24.30
N LYS A 118 37.48 -12.43 -23.32
CA LYS A 118 38.74 -11.72 -23.50
C LYS A 118 39.91 -12.67 -23.28
N ASP A 119 40.87 -12.64 -24.18
CA ASP A 119 42.13 -13.34 -24.00
C ASP A 119 42.89 -12.77 -22.79
N PHE A 120 43.46 -13.67 -21.98
CA PHE A 120 44.29 -13.31 -20.83
C PHE A 120 45.73 -13.13 -21.30
N ASP A 121 46.21 -11.89 -21.28
CA ASP A 121 47.60 -11.53 -21.56
C ASP A 121 48.27 -11.13 -20.22
N PRO A 122 49.43 -11.69 -19.84
CA PRO A 122 50.13 -11.35 -18.59
C PRO A 122 50.66 -9.91 -18.51
N THR A 123 50.22 -9.01 -19.39
CA THR A 123 50.59 -7.59 -19.33
C THR A 123 49.85 -6.90 -18.17
N PRO A 124 50.56 -6.24 -17.25
CA PRO A 124 49.93 -5.62 -16.10
C PRO A 124 49.07 -4.43 -16.54
N ILE A 125 47.79 -4.44 -16.18
CA ILE A 125 46.88 -3.32 -16.40
C ILE A 125 46.77 -2.55 -15.08
N PHE A 126 47.08 -1.26 -15.10
CA PHE A 126 47.19 -0.40 -13.90
C PHE A 126 48.19 -0.91 -12.84
N GLY A 127 49.22 -1.66 -13.25
CA GLY A 127 50.21 -2.23 -12.33
C GLY A 127 49.70 -3.44 -11.52
N MET A 128 48.52 -3.96 -11.86
CA MET A 128 47.92 -5.15 -11.26
C MET A 128 47.75 -6.26 -12.30
N ASP A 129 47.62 -7.51 -11.83
CA ASP A 129 47.31 -8.65 -12.67
C ASP A 129 45.93 -8.49 -13.34
N GLN A 130 45.84 -8.86 -14.61
CA GLN A 130 44.67 -8.68 -15.47
C GLN A 130 43.45 -9.44 -14.91
N VAL A 131 43.68 -10.62 -14.29
CA VAL A 131 42.63 -11.42 -13.64
C VAL A 131 41.96 -10.66 -12.49
N ILE A 132 42.75 -9.97 -11.66
CA ILE A 132 42.21 -9.18 -10.53
C ILE A 132 41.33 -8.04 -11.03
N VAL A 133 41.77 -7.35 -12.10
CA VAL A 133 41.00 -6.25 -12.70
C VAL A 133 39.66 -6.74 -13.25
N TYR A 134 39.62 -7.90 -13.91
CA TYR A 134 38.37 -8.46 -14.43
C TYR A 134 37.42 -8.95 -13.33
N ILE A 135 37.94 -9.57 -12.28
CA ILE A 135 37.13 -9.95 -11.11
C ILE A 135 36.55 -8.70 -10.44
N ALA A 136 37.39 -7.69 -10.19
CA ALA A 136 36.95 -6.42 -9.62
C ALA A 136 35.91 -5.72 -10.51
N GLY A 137 36.13 -5.71 -11.82
CA GLY A 137 35.18 -5.18 -12.81
C GLY A 137 33.85 -5.92 -12.81
N THR A 138 33.86 -7.24 -12.69
CA THR A 138 32.65 -8.06 -12.59
C THR A 138 31.86 -7.73 -11.32
N VAL A 139 32.53 -7.65 -10.17
CA VAL A 139 31.90 -7.28 -8.90
C VAL A 139 31.33 -5.86 -8.97
N ALA A 140 32.08 -4.90 -9.54
CA ALA A 140 31.62 -3.54 -9.74
C ALA A 140 30.36 -3.48 -10.62
N ALA A 141 30.32 -4.25 -11.71
CA ALA A 141 29.13 -4.35 -12.57
C ALA A 141 27.92 -4.94 -11.83
N GLY A 142 28.13 -5.91 -10.94
CA GLY A 142 27.06 -6.45 -10.07
C GLY A 142 26.50 -5.41 -9.10
N ILE A 143 27.37 -4.61 -8.47
CA ILE A 143 26.96 -3.52 -7.57
C ILE A 143 26.17 -2.45 -8.34
N VAL A 144 26.62 -2.08 -9.54
CA VAL A 144 25.90 -1.16 -10.42
C VAL A 144 24.54 -1.73 -10.80
N GLY A 145 24.46 -3.03 -11.14
CA GLY A 145 23.19 -3.72 -11.40
C GLY A 145 22.22 -3.67 -10.21
N LEU A 146 22.71 -3.83 -8.98
CA LEU A 146 21.89 -3.67 -7.77
C LEU A 146 21.36 -2.25 -7.61
N ALA A 147 22.17 -1.22 -7.90
CA ALA A 147 21.76 0.18 -7.79
C ALA A 147 20.75 0.59 -8.88
N VAL A 148 20.86 0.02 -10.08
CA VAL A 148 19.93 0.28 -11.20
C VAL A 148 18.61 -0.48 -11.04
N GLY A 149 18.61 -1.59 -10.28
CA GLY A 149 17.45 -2.46 -10.05
C GLY A 149 16.15 -1.75 -9.67
N PRO A 150 16.11 -0.84 -8.66
CA PRO A 150 14.88 -0.15 -8.26
C PRO A 150 14.30 0.76 -9.35
N VAL A 151 15.16 1.39 -10.16
CA VAL A 151 14.74 2.26 -11.27
C VAL A 151 14.04 1.43 -12.34
N VAL A 152 14.66 0.32 -12.75
CA VAL A 152 14.10 -0.62 -13.73
C VAL A 152 12.82 -1.26 -13.20
N GLY A 153 12.79 -1.65 -11.92
CA GLY A 153 11.60 -2.21 -11.26
C GLY A 153 10.42 -1.23 -11.25
N ASN A 154 10.67 0.06 -10.98
CA ASN A 154 9.63 1.08 -11.03
C ASN A 154 9.12 1.31 -12.47
N MET A 155 10.01 1.28 -13.47
CA MET A 155 9.60 1.35 -14.88
C MET A 155 8.72 0.16 -15.28
N ALA A 156 9.12 -1.07 -14.92
CA ALA A 156 8.35 -2.29 -15.18
C ALA A 156 6.97 -2.27 -14.47
N PHE A 157 6.90 -1.75 -13.25
CA PHE A 157 5.64 -1.58 -12.54
C PHE A 157 4.72 -0.56 -13.25
N ARG A 158 5.27 0.56 -13.72
CA ARG A 158 4.50 1.60 -14.42
C ARG A 158 3.88 1.10 -15.71
N THR A 159 4.58 0.25 -16.47
CA THR A 159 4.07 -0.31 -17.72
C THR A 159 3.00 -1.38 -17.46
N THR A 160 3.27 -2.31 -16.55
CA THR A 160 2.37 -3.44 -16.24
C THR A 160 1.08 -3.02 -15.52
N HIS A 161 1.13 -2.03 -14.62
CA HIS A 161 0.00 -1.62 -13.79
C HIS A 161 -0.59 -0.25 -14.19
N SER A 162 -0.30 0.22 -15.41
CA SER A 162 -0.79 1.51 -15.94
C SER A 162 -2.31 1.67 -15.85
N LYS A 163 -3.07 0.63 -16.20
CA LYS A 163 -4.53 0.61 -16.16
C LYS A 163 -5.13 0.63 -14.75
N ALA A 164 -4.41 0.10 -13.76
CA ALA A 164 -4.92 -0.01 -12.41
C ALA A 164 -4.71 1.27 -11.56
N LYS A 165 -3.86 2.19 -12.02
CA LYS A 165 -3.61 3.48 -11.34
C LYS A 165 -4.87 4.31 -11.10
N PRO A 166 -5.71 4.62 -12.10
CA PRO A 166 -6.91 5.42 -11.88
C PRO A 166 -7.90 4.76 -10.90
N LEU A 167 -8.05 3.43 -10.95
CA LEU A 167 -8.89 2.68 -10.02
C LEU A 167 -8.34 2.75 -8.59
N VAL A 168 -7.03 2.59 -8.42
CA VAL A 168 -6.37 2.74 -7.12
C VAL A 168 -6.53 4.16 -6.58
N ASP A 169 -6.42 5.19 -7.41
CA ASP A 169 -6.58 6.58 -6.99
C ASP A 169 -8.02 6.88 -6.55
N MET A 170 -9.02 6.26 -7.21
CA MET A 170 -10.43 6.34 -6.77
C MET A 170 -10.62 5.69 -5.40
N MET A 171 -10.11 4.47 -5.21
CA MET A 171 -10.20 3.75 -3.95
C MET A 171 -9.40 4.43 -2.83
N ASP A 172 -8.26 5.06 -3.14
CA ASP A 172 -7.47 5.87 -2.21
C ASP A 172 -8.28 7.04 -1.67
N ARG A 173 -9.05 7.73 -2.53
CA ARG A 173 -9.94 8.81 -2.10
C ARG A 173 -11.07 8.31 -1.20
N GLU A 174 -11.67 7.17 -1.53
CA GLU A 174 -12.71 6.55 -0.68
C GLU A 174 -12.16 6.08 0.66
N PHE A 175 -11.00 5.43 0.65
CA PHE A 175 -10.28 5.02 1.85
C PHE A 175 -9.98 6.23 2.74
N HIS A 176 -9.47 7.32 2.16
CA HIS A 176 -9.19 8.54 2.89
C HIS A 176 -10.47 9.12 3.54
N LYS A 177 -11.60 9.15 2.83
CA LYS A 177 -12.90 9.55 3.41
C LYS A 177 -13.28 8.68 4.62
N HIS A 178 -13.05 7.37 4.55
CA HIS A 178 -13.31 6.46 5.66
C HIS A 178 -12.39 6.71 6.87
N ILE A 179 -11.11 7.03 6.64
CA ILE A 179 -10.17 7.38 7.71
C ILE A 179 -10.58 8.69 8.37
N VAL A 180 -10.85 9.74 7.59
CA VAL A 180 -11.26 11.05 8.11
C VAL A 180 -12.55 10.98 8.93
N LYS A 181 -13.50 10.13 8.54
CA LYS A 181 -14.74 9.92 9.30
C LYS A 181 -14.54 9.19 10.64
N ASN A 182 -13.59 8.26 10.69
CA ASN A 182 -13.42 7.36 11.84
C ASN A 182 -12.22 7.68 12.73
N ARG A 183 -11.38 8.64 12.36
CA ARG A 183 -10.26 9.11 13.20
C ARG A 183 -10.79 9.77 14.48
N ALA A 184 -10.05 9.65 15.56
CA ALA A 184 -10.29 10.42 16.78
C ALA A 184 -9.63 11.81 16.68
N ASP A 185 -10.16 12.78 17.41
CA ASP A 185 -9.61 14.14 17.43
C ASP A 185 -8.23 14.16 18.10
N PRO A 186 -7.23 14.81 17.49
CA PRO A 186 -5.85 14.84 17.99
C PRO A 186 -5.68 15.83 19.16
N THR A 187 -6.73 16.51 19.58
CA THR A 187 -6.70 17.46 20.70
C THR A 187 -6.85 16.77 22.05
N ALA A 188 -7.45 15.58 22.10
CA ALA A 188 -7.66 14.81 23.34
C ALA A 188 -6.43 13.96 23.76
N ASN A 189 -5.23 14.35 23.31
CA ASN A 189 -4.01 13.59 23.54
C ASN A 189 -3.43 13.84 24.93
N SER A 190 -3.12 12.77 25.64
CA SER A 190 -2.39 12.81 26.91
C SER A 190 -1.03 12.13 26.73
N VAL A 191 0.00 12.64 27.40
CA VAL A 191 1.38 12.11 27.38
C VAL A 191 1.44 10.61 27.71
N ARG A 192 0.47 10.10 28.49
CA ARG A 192 0.38 8.69 28.89
C ARG A 192 -0.36 7.80 27.89
N ASN A 193 -1.05 8.37 26.90
CA ASN A 193 -1.83 7.65 25.89
C ASN A 193 -1.47 8.15 24.48
N PRO A 194 -0.42 7.58 23.85
CA PRO A 194 0.05 8.07 22.56
C PRO A 194 -1.03 7.96 21.49
N VAL A 195 -1.07 8.95 20.61
CA VAL A 195 -2.11 9.10 19.58
C VAL A 195 -2.21 7.82 18.73
N PRO A 196 -3.41 7.27 18.52
CA PRO A 196 -3.64 6.28 17.48
C PRO A 196 -3.15 6.83 16.13
N ASP A 197 -2.69 5.96 15.23
CA ASP A 197 -2.27 6.34 13.88
C ASP A 197 -3.33 7.25 13.22
N TYR A 198 -3.00 8.53 13.06
CA TYR A 198 -3.92 9.59 12.65
C TYR A 198 -4.25 9.54 11.17
N TYR A 199 -3.30 9.09 10.35
CA TYR A 199 -3.42 9.06 8.89
C TYR A 199 -3.72 7.66 8.34
N GLY A 200 -3.64 6.62 9.18
CA GLY A 200 -3.88 5.24 8.74
C GLY A 200 -2.76 4.69 7.87
N GLU A 201 -1.54 5.21 8.02
CA GLU A 201 -0.36 4.82 7.24
C GLU A 201 -0.06 3.32 7.35
N LYS A 202 -0.34 2.74 8.51
CA LYS A 202 -0.04 1.34 8.81
C LYS A 202 -1.06 0.35 8.27
N ILE A 203 -2.15 0.81 7.65
CA ILE A 203 -3.24 -0.05 7.17
C ILE A 203 -2.89 -0.58 5.78
N LYS A 204 -2.46 -1.85 5.74
CA LYS A 204 -2.11 -2.57 4.50
C LYS A 204 -3.10 -3.70 4.18
N SER A 205 -4.14 -3.87 4.99
CA SER A 205 -5.17 -4.89 4.80
C SER A 205 -6.49 -4.52 5.48
N VAL A 206 -7.58 -5.19 5.08
CA VAL A 206 -8.90 -5.02 5.71
C VAL A 206 -8.89 -5.44 7.19
N SER A 207 -8.11 -6.45 7.56
CA SER A 207 -8.02 -6.91 8.95
C SER A 207 -7.32 -5.88 9.84
N GLU A 208 -6.28 -5.22 9.34
CA GLU A 208 -5.61 -4.11 10.01
C GLU A 208 -6.51 -2.89 10.11
N TYR A 209 -7.31 -2.60 9.08
CA TYR A 209 -8.32 -1.54 9.15
C TYR A 209 -9.32 -1.77 10.30
N ARG A 210 -9.81 -3.00 10.46
CA ARG A 210 -10.70 -3.36 11.58
C ARG A 210 -10.02 -3.23 12.95
N LYS A 211 -8.74 -3.60 13.05
CA LYS A 211 -7.93 -3.38 14.26
C LYS A 211 -7.79 -1.88 14.55
N TRP A 212 -7.51 -1.09 13.54
CA TRP A 212 -7.41 0.37 13.64
C TRP A 212 -8.73 1.00 14.13
N LEU A 213 -9.89 0.59 13.58
CA LEU A 213 -11.20 1.06 14.05
C LEU A 213 -11.47 0.72 15.53
N ARG A 214 -10.98 -0.42 16.03
CA ARG A 214 -11.06 -0.74 17.46
C ARG A 214 -10.21 0.21 18.29
N LYS A 215 -8.97 0.48 17.86
CA LYS A 215 -8.06 1.42 18.53
C LYS A 215 -8.63 2.85 18.57
N GLN A 216 -9.26 3.31 17.49
CA GLN A 216 -9.91 4.62 17.45
C GLN A 216 -11.09 4.71 18.43
N ARG A 217 -11.93 3.67 18.50
CA ARG A 217 -13.05 3.62 19.46
C ARG A 217 -12.58 3.58 20.91
N GLU A 218 -11.53 2.82 21.20
CA GLU A 218 -10.92 2.77 22.52
C GLU A 218 -10.38 4.14 22.93
N TYR A 219 -9.72 4.84 22.02
CA TYR A 219 -9.22 6.19 22.26
C TYR A 219 -10.36 7.18 22.48
N ARG A 220 -11.41 7.18 21.65
CA ARG A 220 -12.61 8.03 21.85
C ARG A 220 -13.24 7.79 23.22
N ARG A 221 -13.37 6.52 23.62
CA ARG A 221 -13.87 6.16 24.95
C ARG A 221 -13.00 6.75 26.07
N LYS A 222 -11.68 6.59 25.97
CA LYS A 222 -10.71 7.14 26.95
C LYS A 222 -10.73 8.67 26.99
N ALA A 223 -10.92 9.33 25.85
CA ALA A 223 -11.03 10.79 25.76
C ALA A 223 -12.29 11.33 26.46
N THR A 224 -13.45 10.69 26.26
CA THR A 224 -14.70 11.12 26.93
C THR A 224 -14.62 10.99 28.45
N PHE A 225 -13.98 9.94 28.96
CA PHE A 225 -13.83 9.76 30.42
C PHE A 225 -12.91 10.80 31.08
N PHE A 226 -11.98 11.40 30.33
CA PHE A 226 -11.08 12.41 30.89
C PHE A 226 -11.71 13.81 30.93
N VAL A 227 -12.72 14.09 30.10
CA VAL A 227 -13.38 15.42 30.00
C VAL A 227 -14.55 15.58 30.98
N GLY A 228 -15.05 14.50 31.59
CA GLY A 228 -16.22 14.52 32.49
C GLY A 228 -15.91 14.54 33.99
N VAL A 229 -14.71 14.97 34.40
CA VAL A 229 -14.24 14.94 35.80
C VAL A 229 -13.97 16.35 36.35
N ASP A 230 -14.67 17.37 35.84
CA ASP A 230 -14.65 18.75 36.36
C ASP A 230 -16.07 19.23 36.70
#